data_AF-A0A8C3QJ66-F1
#
_entry.id   AF-A0A8C3QJ66-F1
#
_cell.length_a   1.000
_cell.length_b   1.000
_cell.length_c   1.000
_cell.angle_alpha   90.00
_cell.angle_beta   90.00
_cell.angle_gamma   90.00
#
_symmetry.space_group_name_H-M   'P 1'
#
loop_
_entity.id
_entity.type
_entity.pdbx_description
1 polymer ?
#
loop_
_entity_poly.entity_id
_entity_poly.type
_entity_poly.pdbx_seq_one_letter_code
_entity_poly.pdbx_strand_id
1 'polypeptide(L)'
;MAPVVEVSDAGHCRALLLELNEQRLRGQFCDVTIIAEDTKFRAHKNVLAASSPFFKRALAQEATTRLPPPPSPASSPPLLQPPASRRRRRRRRPRRRCCCGTARWSRARSRSRW
;
A
#
# COMPACT_ATOMS: atom_id res chain seq x y z
N MET A 1 4.67 -40.59 1.85
CA MET A 1 4.07 -39.51 1.01
C MET A 1 3.04 -40.18 0.12
N ALA A 2 1.76 -39.84 0.25
CA ALA A 2 0.71 -40.42 -0.61
C ALA A 2 0.91 -39.95 -2.06
N PRO A 3 0.69 -40.82 -3.07
CA PRO A 3 0.77 -40.39 -4.45
C PRO A 3 -0.33 -39.34 -4.72
N VAL A 4 0.08 -38.19 -5.26
CA VAL A 4 -0.86 -37.19 -5.77
C VAL A 4 -1.44 -37.77 -7.06
N VAL A 5 -2.64 -38.34 -6.97
CA VAL A 5 -3.39 -38.78 -8.14
C VAL A 5 -3.93 -37.52 -8.82
N GLU A 6 -3.30 -37.11 -9.91
CA GLU A 6 -3.86 -36.07 -10.78
C GLU A 6 -5.08 -36.63 -11.51
N VAL A 7 -6.27 -36.34 -10.98
CA VAL A 7 -7.53 -36.62 -11.65
C VAL A 7 -7.80 -35.49 -12.64
N SER A 8 -7.50 -35.73 -13.91
CA SER A 8 -7.86 -34.84 -15.01
C SER A 8 -9.02 -35.43 -15.79
N ASP A 9 -10.23 -34.95 -15.54
CA ASP A 9 -11.41 -35.26 -16.35
C ASP A 9 -11.62 -34.15 -17.38
N ALA A 10 -11.58 -34.51 -18.67
CA ALA A 10 -11.67 -33.55 -19.77
C ALA A 10 -13.02 -32.80 -19.83
N GLY A 11 -14.08 -33.35 -19.23
CA GLY A 11 -15.40 -32.74 -19.16
C GLY A 11 -15.60 -31.82 -17.94
N HIS A 12 -14.75 -31.93 -16.93
CA HIS A 12 -14.93 -31.31 -15.63
C HIS A 12 -15.08 -29.79 -15.72
N CYS A 13 -14.18 -29.13 -16.46
CA CYS A 13 -14.22 -27.68 -16.64
C CYS A 13 -15.55 -27.21 -17.24
N ARG A 14 -16.09 -27.96 -18.22
CA ARG A 14 -17.37 -27.63 -18.86
C ARG A 14 -18.53 -27.83 -17.89
N ALA A 15 -18.58 -28.97 -17.19
CA ALA A 15 -19.62 -29.25 -16.21
C ALA A 15 -19.62 -28.21 -15.08
N LEU A 16 -18.44 -27.83 -14.59
CA LEU A 16 -18.26 -26.80 -13.57
C LEU A 16 -18.78 -25.44 -14.05
N LEU A 17 -18.42 -25.01 -15.26
CA LEU A 17 -18.88 -23.72 -15.80
C LEU A 17 -20.40 -23.69 -16.02
N LEU A 18 -21.01 -24.81 -16.41
CA LEU A 18 -22.47 -24.93 -16.50
C LEU A 18 -23.13 -24.77 -15.12
N GLU A 19 -22.61 -25.46 -14.11
CA GLU A 19 -23.14 -25.36 -12.74
C GLU A 19 -22.99 -23.95 -12.16
N LEU A 20 -21.85 -23.29 -12.36
CA LEU A 20 -21.66 -21.90 -11.94
C LEU A 20 -22.64 -20.94 -12.64
N ASN A 21 -22.97 -21.20 -13.91
CA ASN A 21 -23.96 -20.41 -14.61
C ASN A 21 -25.37 -20.62 -14.04
N GLU A 22 -25.77 -21.84 -13.70
CA GLU A 22 -27.04 -22.11 -13.02
C GLU A 22 -27.11 -21.43 -11.65
N GLN A 23 -26.02 -21.47 -10.88
CA GLN A 23 -25.92 -20.75 -9.61
C GLN A 23 -26.08 -19.24 -9.80
N ARG A 24 -25.50 -18.67 -10.87
CA ARG A 24 -25.66 -17.25 -11.23
C ARG A 24 -27.13 -16.91 -11.49
N LEU A 25 -27.84 -17.74 -12.26
CA LEU A 25 -29.26 -17.55 -12.57
C LEU A 25 -30.15 -17.61 -11.31
N ARG A 26 -29.79 -18.48 -10.36
CA ARG A 26 -30.46 -18.59 -9.05
C ARG A 26 -30.01 -17.53 -8.03
N GLY A 27 -29.00 -16.72 -8.37
CA GLY A 27 -28.42 -15.72 -7.47
C GLY A 27 -27.65 -16.31 -6.28
N GLN A 28 -27.16 -17.54 -6.41
CA GLN A 28 -26.39 -18.26 -5.40
C GLN A 28 -24.90 -17.94 -5.53
N PHE A 29 -24.25 -17.70 -4.39
CA PHE A 29 -22.82 -17.35 -4.29
C PHE A 29 -22.39 -16.10 -5.07
N CYS A 30 -23.33 -15.34 -5.65
CA CYS A 30 -23.02 -14.08 -6.31
C CYS A 30 -22.69 -13.01 -5.28
N ASP A 31 -21.41 -12.62 -5.27
CA ASP A 31 -20.77 -11.67 -4.36
C ASP A 31 -20.55 -10.29 -4.98
N VAL A 32 -20.87 -10.12 -6.26
CA VAL A 32 -20.84 -8.85 -6.97
C VAL A 32 -22.09 -8.66 -7.83
N THR A 33 -22.52 -7.41 -7.98
CA THR A 33 -23.58 -7.00 -8.90
C THR A 33 -23.07 -5.89 -9.79
N ILE A 34 -23.03 -6.15 -11.10
CA ILE A 34 -22.66 -5.16 -12.12
C ILE A 34 -23.93 -4.44 -12.53
N ILE A 35 -23.91 -3.11 -12.49
CA ILE A 35 -25.02 -2.27 -12.94
C ILE A 35 -24.61 -1.72 -14.30
N ALA A 36 -25.40 -2.02 -15.33
CA ALA A 36 -25.24 -1.39 -16.64
C ALA A 36 -26.57 -0.74 -16.99
N GLU A 37 -26.53 0.59 -17.13
CA GLU A 37 -27.73 1.42 -17.27
C GLU A 37 -28.69 1.16 -16.10
N ASP A 38 -29.92 0.71 -16.39
CA ASP A 38 -30.93 0.38 -15.38
C ASP A 38 -31.00 -1.11 -15.03
N THR A 39 -30.11 -1.93 -15.61
CA THR A 39 -30.12 -3.39 -15.41
C THR A 39 -29.04 -3.82 -14.43
N LYS A 40 -29.40 -4.74 -13.53
CA LYS A 40 -28.50 -5.29 -12.51
C LYS A 40 -28.16 -6.75 -12.82
N PHE A 41 -26.88 -7.04 -12.98
CA PHE A 41 -26.34 -8.36 -13.28
C PHE A 41 -25.60 -8.92 -12.08
N ARG A 42 -26.16 -9.94 -11.43
CA ARG A 42 -25.47 -10.68 -10.37
C ARG A 42 -24.45 -11.62 -10.98
N ALA A 43 -23.25 -11.67 -10.41
CA ALA A 43 -22.15 -12.48 -10.90
C ALA A 43 -21.20 -12.89 -9.77
N HIS A 44 -20.25 -13.76 -10.10
CA HIS A 44 -19.20 -14.22 -9.19
C HIS A 44 -17.87 -13.50 -9.48
N LYS A 45 -17.23 -12.91 -8.46
CA LYS A 45 -15.98 -12.16 -8.62
C LYS A 45 -14.85 -13.01 -9.21
N ASN A 46 -14.75 -14.26 -8.78
CA ASN A 46 -13.73 -15.21 -9.25
C ASN A 46 -13.85 -15.50 -10.76
N VAL A 47 -15.08 -15.73 -11.25
CA VAL A 47 -15.36 -15.97 -12.67
C VAL A 47 -15.01 -14.72 -13.48
N LEU A 48 -15.48 -13.54 -13.06
CA LEU A 48 -15.17 -12.28 -13.75
C LEU A 48 -13.68 -11.98 -13.79
N ALA A 49 -12.96 -12.22 -12.69
CA ALA A 49 -11.51 -12.02 -12.60
C ALA A 49 -10.72 -13.03 -13.44
N ALA A 50 -11.23 -14.25 -13.62
CA ALA A 50 -10.62 -15.25 -14.49
C ALA A 50 -10.85 -14.93 -15.98
N SER A 51 -12.05 -14.43 -16.33
CA SER A 51 -12.41 -14.12 -17.71
C SER A 51 -11.87 -12.79 -18.23
N SER A 52 -11.61 -11.81 -17.36
CA SER A 52 -11.18 -10.48 -17.79
C SER A 52 -10.15 -9.84 -16.84
N PRO A 53 -9.02 -9.33 -17.38
CA PRO A 53 -8.02 -8.62 -16.58
C PRO A 53 -8.54 -7.29 -16.04
N PHE A 54 -9.56 -6.69 -16.68
CA PHE A 54 -10.21 -5.47 -16.20
C PHE A 54 -10.89 -5.73 -14.86
N PHE A 55 -11.79 -6.72 -14.82
CA PHE A 55 -12.50 -7.07 -13.60
C PHE A 55 -11.55 -7.59 -12.52
N LYS A 56 -10.50 -8.34 -12.90
CA LYS A 56 -9.47 -8.77 -11.95
C LYS A 56 -8.82 -7.60 -11.21
N ARG A 57 -8.47 -6.52 -11.91
CA ARG A 57 -7.85 -5.32 -11.31
C ARG A 57 -8.87 -4.51 -10.52
N ALA A 58 -10.05 -4.26 -11.09
CA ALA A 58 -11.10 -3.46 -10.46
C ALA A 58 -11.58 -4.10 -9.13
N LEU A 59 -11.80 -5.42 -9.12
CA LEU A 59 -12.27 -6.14 -7.93
C LEU A 59 -11.17 -6.33 -6.87
N ALA A 60 -9.89 -6.37 -7.28
CA ALA A 60 -8.77 -6.42 -6.34
C ALA A 60 -8.57 -5.09 -5.59
N GLN A 61 -8.84 -3.96 -6.23
CA GLN A 61 -8.70 -2.63 -5.62
C GLN A 61 -9.81 -2.33 -4.59
N GLU A 62 -10.98 -2.96 -4.73
CA GLU A 62 -12.10 -2.81 -3.79
C GLU A 62 -11.74 -3.22 -2.35
N ALA A 63 -10.78 -4.14 -2.19
CA ALA A 63 -10.24 -4.52 -0.89
C ALA A 63 -9.37 -3.42 -0.26
N THR A 64 -8.66 -2.64 -1.07
CA THR A 64 -7.74 -1.58 -0.62
C THR A 64 -8.49 -0.31 -0.21
N THR A 65 -9.58 0.04 -0.90
CA THR A 65 -10.35 1.26 -0.59
C THR A 65 -11.18 1.15 0.70
N ARG A 66 -11.42 -0.07 1.20
CA ARG A 66 -12.12 -0.30 2.47
C ARG A 66 -11.24 -0.23 3.71
N LEU A 67 -9.91 -0.09 3.55
CA LEU A 67 -9.06 0.15 4.71
C LEU A 67 -9.37 1.55 5.24
N PRO A 68 -9.72 1.70 6.54
CA PRO A 68 -9.82 3.02 7.13
C PRO A 68 -8.48 3.74 6.90
N PRO A 69 -8.49 5.04 6.58
CA PRO A 69 -7.25 5.80 6.51
C PRO A 69 -6.46 5.52 7.80
N PRO A 70 -5.14 5.28 7.72
CA PRO A 70 -4.33 5.13 8.92
C PRO A 70 -4.62 6.31 9.85
N PRO A 71 -4.78 6.09 11.17
CA PRO A 71 -5.05 7.18 12.09
C PRO A 71 -4.01 8.26 11.82
N SER A 72 -4.49 9.44 11.39
CA SER A 72 -3.62 10.59 11.22
C SER A 72 -2.84 10.76 12.52
N PRO A 73 -1.53 11.04 12.50
CA PRO A 73 -0.79 11.34 13.72
C PRO A 73 -1.35 12.65 14.30
N ALA A 74 -2.43 12.53 15.09
CA ALA A 74 -3.02 13.61 15.82
C ALA A 74 -2.00 14.00 16.91
N SER A 75 -1.72 15.30 16.94
CA SER A 75 -0.90 15.99 17.95
C SER A 75 0.57 15.58 18.03
N SER A 76 1.41 16.23 17.22
CA SER A 76 2.71 16.65 17.77
C SER A 76 2.41 17.48 19.03
N PRO A 77 2.88 17.11 20.22
CA PRO A 77 2.74 17.96 21.39
C PRO A 77 3.43 19.30 21.10
N PRO A 78 2.89 20.45 21.55
CA PRO A 78 3.57 21.71 21.38
C PRO A 78 4.93 21.60 22.08
N LEU A 79 6.01 21.70 21.30
CA LEU A 79 7.36 21.86 21.83
C LEU A 79 7.33 23.08 22.76
N LEU A 80 7.42 22.83 24.07
CA LEU A 80 7.62 23.86 25.08
C LEU A 80 8.82 24.69 24.62
N GLN A 81 8.58 25.92 24.17
CA GLN A 81 9.67 26.81 23.81
C GLN A 81 10.46 27.08 25.09
N PRO A 82 11.80 26.86 25.09
CA PRO A 82 12.59 27.20 26.25
C PRO A 82 12.49 28.71 26.51
N PRO A 83 12.43 29.16 27.77
CA PRO A 83 12.34 30.57 28.09
C PRO A 83 13.52 31.31 27.45
N ALA A 84 13.22 32.43 26.80
CA ALA A 84 14.20 33.28 26.13
C ALA A 84 15.40 33.48 27.06
N SER A 85 16.53 32.88 26.69
CA SER A 85 17.78 33.06 27.43
C SER A 85 18.09 34.55 27.43
N ARG A 86 17.89 35.18 28.59
CA ARG A 86 18.18 36.58 28.82
C ARG A 86 19.63 36.79 28.44
N ARG A 87 19.84 37.45 27.29
CA ARG A 87 21.14 37.66 26.66
C ARG A 87 22.04 38.36 27.68
N ARG A 88 22.85 37.60 28.43
CA ARG A 88 23.94 38.17 29.22
C ARG A 88 24.85 38.86 28.21
N ARG A 89 24.82 40.20 28.21
CA ARG A 89 25.72 41.04 27.42
C ARG A 89 27.13 40.55 27.70
N ARG A 90 27.72 39.83 26.74
CA ARG A 90 29.15 39.47 26.78
C ARG A 90 29.90 40.79 26.75
N ARG A 91 30.49 41.18 27.90
CA ARG A 91 31.50 42.23 27.92
C ARG A 91 32.58 41.80 26.93
N ARG A 92 32.82 42.63 25.91
CA ARG A 92 33.83 42.40 24.88
C ARG A 92 35.18 42.25 25.58
N ARG A 93 35.75 41.04 25.60
CA ARG A 93 37.17 40.86 25.91
C ARG A 93 37.97 41.27 24.66
N PRO A 94 39.03 42.09 24.81
CA PRO A 94 39.83 42.53 23.69
C PRO A 94 40.55 41.36 23.03
N ARG A 95 40.67 41.44 21.70
CA ARG A 95 41.27 40.44 20.82
C ARG A 95 42.76 40.29 21.15
N ARG A 96 43.17 39.13 21.68
CA ARG A 96 44.55 38.66 21.55
C ARG A 96 44.63 37.85 20.25
N ARG A 97 45.47 38.32 19.32
CA ARG A 97 45.82 37.62 18.08
C ARG A 97 46.53 36.31 18.46
N CYS A 98 46.05 35.18 17.93
CA CYS A 98 46.85 33.97 17.86
C CYS A 98 47.18 33.70 16.39
N CYS A 99 48.47 33.76 16.08
CA CYS A 99 49.08 33.43 14.81
C CYS A 99 49.44 31.94 14.82
N CYS A 100 48.82 31.14 13.95
CA CYS A 100 49.14 29.77 13.49
C CYS A 100 47.80 29.01 13.33
N GLY A 101 47.53 28.14 12.37
CA GLY A 101 48.28 27.49 11.31
C GLY A 101 47.36 26.36 10.82
N THR A 102 47.11 26.33 9.51
CA THR A 102 46.66 25.19 8.68
C THR A 102 46.10 23.92 9.36
N ALA A 103 44.83 23.59 9.11
CA ALA A 103 44.37 22.20 9.09
C ALA A 103 43.23 22.01 8.07
N ARG A 104 43.60 21.47 6.91
CA ARG A 104 42.73 21.08 5.80
C ARG A 104 42.08 19.73 6.15
N TRP A 105 40.75 19.67 6.20
CA TRP A 105 40.01 18.41 6.34
C TRP A 105 39.41 18.01 4.98
N SER A 106 40.06 17.08 4.29
CA SER A 106 39.52 16.44 3.07
C SER A 106 38.51 15.37 3.47
N ARG A 107 37.24 15.55 3.08
CA ARG A 107 36.18 14.53 3.24
C ARG A 107 36.31 13.49 2.13
N ALA A 108 36.60 12.24 2.51
CA ALA A 108 36.47 11.09 1.63
C ALA A 108 34.99 10.75 1.38
N ARG A 109 34.65 10.52 0.11
CA ARG A 109 33.37 9.95 -0.35
C ARG A 109 33.45 8.43 -0.22
N SER A 110 32.36 7.79 0.19
CA SER A 110 31.90 6.55 -0.46
C SER A 110 30.44 6.29 -0.12
N ARG A 111 29.55 6.42 -1.13
CA ARG A 111 28.18 5.90 -1.11
C ARG A 111 28.09 4.90 -2.27
N SER A 112 28.03 3.63 -1.93
CA SER A 112 27.69 2.52 -2.82
C SER A 112 26.22 2.16 -2.57
N ARG A 113 25.41 2.15 -3.64
CA ARG A 113 24.27 1.26 -3.91
C ARG A 113 23.36 1.92 -4.96
N TRP A 114 23.50 1.44 -6.18
CA TRP A 114 22.35 1.11 -7.01
C TRP A 114 22.42 -0.40 -7.21
#